data_AF-A0AAV7RLQ5-F1
#
_entry.id   AF-A0AAV7RLQ5-F1
#
_cell.length_a   1.000
_cell.length_b   1.000
_cell.length_c   1.000
_cell.angle_alpha   90.00
_cell.angle_beta   90.00
_cell.angle_gamma   90.00
#
_symmetry.space_group_name_H-M   'P 1'
#
loop_
_entity.id
_entity.type
_entity.pdbx_description
1 polymer ?
#
loop_
_entity_poly.entity_id
_entity_poly.type
_entity_poly.pdbx_seq_one_letter_code
_entity_poly.pdbx_strand_id
1 'polypeptide(L)'
;MATDLQDTAVVARIASGDVVAIGGMYHLNFLTIFWNRHQSLMRKRKTTEVGEIKGKKIEAQAFIELINFIENSVEQDVFCFKLFELHHKYADNLVALGVQKKVNKVHLKEKVLGCFPQDQVQSDGKHVVLVFDQGMKQSINRQD
;
A
#
# COMPACT_ATOMS: atom_id res chain seq x y z
N MET A 1 27.29 -8.60 -2.62
CA MET A 1 28.01 -7.37 -2.19
C MET A 1 28.38 -6.45 -3.36
N ALA A 2 29.20 -6.88 -4.33
CA ALA A 2 29.62 -6.01 -5.45
C ALA A 2 28.48 -5.72 -6.45
N THR A 3 27.64 -6.73 -6.70
CA THR A 3 26.38 -6.61 -7.43
C THR A 3 25.36 -5.71 -6.73
N ASP A 4 25.27 -5.77 -5.40
CA ASP A 4 24.35 -4.96 -4.60
C ASP A 4 24.67 -3.46 -4.63
N LEU A 5 25.97 -3.14 -4.76
CA LEU A 5 26.50 -1.78 -4.90
C LEU A 5 26.45 -1.25 -6.34
N GLN A 6 26.06 -2.08 -7.31
CA GLN A 6 26.02 -1.75 -8.74
C GLN A 6 27.34 -1.15 -9.28
N ASP A 7 28.49 -1.57 -8.72
CA ASP A 7 29.81 -1.10 -9.16
C ASP A 7 30.23 -1.84 -10.46
N THR A 8 29.46 -1.62 -11.52
CA THR A 8 29.52 -2.38 -12.79
C THR A 8 30.88 -2.30 -13.46
N ALA A 9 31.57 -1.16 -13.36
CA ALA A 9 32.90 -0.98 -13.92
C ALA A 9 33.96 -1.86 -13.22
N VAL A 10 33.87 -2.01 -11.90
CA VAL A 10 34.80 -2.86 -11.12
C VAL A 10 34.48 -4.34 -11.37
N VAL A 11 33.19 -4.70 -11.35
CA VAL A 11 32.73 -6.07 -11.62
C VAL A 11 33.12 -6.52 -13.03
N ALA A 12 32.98 -5.66 -14.04
CA ALA A 12 33.36 -5.96 -15.42
C ALA A 12 34.87 -6.19 -15.57
N ARG A 13 35.70 -5.36 -14.92
CA ARG A 13 37.17 -5.50 -14.94
C ARG A 13 37.62 -6.80 -14.28
N ILE A 14 37.03 -7.15 -13.13
CA ILE A 14 37.29 -8.42 -12.46
C ILE A 14 36.85 -9.60 -13.35
N ALA A 15 35.67 -9.53 -13.96
CA ALA A 15 35.16 -10.57 -14.86
C ALA A 15 36.03 -10.73 -16.12
N SER A 16 36.65 -9.65 -16.60
CA SER A 16 37.61 -9.68 -17.71
C SER A 16 39.00 -10.21 -17.34
N GLY A 17 39.25 -10.53 -16.06
CA GLY A 17 40.54 -11.06 -15.60
C GLY A 17 41.62 -10.01 -15.35
N ASP A 18 41.24 -8.73 -15.13
CA ASP A 18 42.18 -7.65 -14.82
C ASP A 18 42.88 -7.92 -13.47
N VAL A 19 44.15 -8.31 -13.54
CA VAL A 19 44.97 -8.71 -12.39
C VAL A 19 45.17 -7.56 -11.39
N VAL A 20 45.14 -6.31 -11.86
CA VAL A 20 45.24 -5.11 -11.00
C VAL A 20 43.93 -4.89 -10.25
N ALA A 21 42.80 -5.07 -10.92
CA ALA A 21 41.49 -5.00 -10.27
C ALA A 21 41.30 -6.14 -9.26
N ILE A 22 41.73 -7.36 -9.61
CA ILE A 22 41.68 -8.54 -8.74
C ILE A 22 42.61 -8.34 -7.53
N GLY A 23 43.86 -7.93 -7.73
CA GLY A 23 44.79 -7.62 -6.63
C GLY A 23 44.29 -6.48 -5.74
N GLY A 24 43.64 -5.48 -6.36
CA GLY A 24 42.98 -4.37 -5.70
C GLY A 24 41.94 -4.79 -4.66
N MET A 25 41.19 -5.88 -4.93
CA MET A 25 40.19 -6.42 -4.00
C MET A 25 40.79 -6.92 -2.69
N TYR A 26 42.06 -7.31 -2.68
CA TYR A 26 42.73 -7.85 -1.50
C TYR A 26 43.43 -6.78 -0.66
N HIS A 27 43.43 -5.52 -1.10
CA HIS A 27 43.95 -4.43 -0.28
C HIS A 27 43.00 -4.11 0.87
N LEU A 28 43.54 -4.10 2.10
CA LEU A 28 42.78 -3.85 3.32
C LEU A 28 41.98 -2.54 3.28
N ASN A 29 42.56 -1.48 2.72
CA ASN A 29 41.91 -0.18 2.56
C ASN A 29 40.70 -0.27 1.63
N PHE A 30 40.83 -0.99 0.52
CA PHE A 30 39.75 -1.20 -0.43
C PHE A 30 38.60 -2.00 0.20
N LEU A 31 38.91 -3.11 0.88
CA LEU A 31 37.92 -3.93 1.59
C LEU A 31 37.17 -3.13 2.65
N THR A 32 37.87 -2.28 3.40
CA THR A 32 37.27 -1.44 4.44
C THR A 32 36.29 -0.43 3.85
N ILE A 33 36.69 0.29 2.79
CA ILE A 33 35.84 1.25 2.10
C ILE A 33 34.61 0.56 1.50
N PHE A 34 34.84 -0.59 0.86
CA PHE A 34 33.80 -1.37 0.21
C PHE A 34 32.77 -1.91 1.22
N TRP A 35 33.24 -2.46 2.34
CA TRP A 35 32.38 -2.93 3.44
C TRP A 35 31.54 -1.79 4.02
N ASN A 36 32.15 -0.62 4.25
CA ASN A 36 31.45 0.55 4.78
C ASN A 36 30.37 1.07 3.81
N ARG A 37 30.66 1.10 2.51
CA ARG A 37 29.69 1.46 1.48
C ARG A 37 28.52 0.47 1.45
N HIS A 38 28.81 -0.83 1.46
CA HIS A 38 27.80 -1.88 1.50
C HIS A 38 26.91 -1.74 2.75
N GLN A 39 27.51 -1.55 3.92
CA GLN A 39 26.78 -1.37 5.17
C GLN A 39 25.90 -0.10 5.16
N SER A 40 26.41 1.01 4.60
CA SER A 40 25.64 2.24 4.44
C SER A 40 24.40 2.02 3.55
N LEU A 41 24.56 1.32 2.44
CA LEU A 41 23.47 0.97 1.52
C LEU A 41 22.44 0.05 2.20
N MET A 42 22.89 -0.96 2.96
CA MET A 42 21.98 -1.85 3.69
C MET A 42 21.20 -1.13 4.79
N ARG A 43 21.81 -0.19 5.50
CA ARG A 43 21.10 0.66 6.48
C ARG A 43 20.03 1.51 5.79
N LYS A 44 20.35 2.14 4.66
CA LYS A 44 19.38 2.92 3.89
C LYS A 44 18.19 2.06 3.45
N ARG A 45 18.44 0.87 2.88
CA ARG A 45 17.39 -0.07 2.49
C ARG A 45 16.49 -0.44 3.65
N LYS A 46 17.07 -0.81 4.81
CA LYS A 46 16.30 -1.11 6.02
C LYS A 46 15.42 0.06 6.48
N THR A 47 15.96 1.28 6.47
CA THR A 47 15.17 2.47 6.85
C THR A 47 14.01 2.70 5.88
N THR A 48 14.23 2.54 4.58
CA THR A 48 13.19 2.63 3.55
C THR A 48 12.12 1.56 3.75
N GLU A 49 12.51 0.29 3.92
CA GLU A 49 11.59 -0.83 4.18
C GLU A 49 10.76 -0.60 5.44
N VAL A 50 11.37 -0.15 6.54
CA VAL A 50 10.65 0.17 7.78
C VAL A 50 9.65 1.31 7.57
N GLY A 51 10.02 2.34 6.81
CA GLY A 51 9.13 3.43 6.43
C GLY A 51 7.94 2.95 5.61
N GLU A 52 8.18 2.09 4.61
CA GLU A 52 7.13 1.50 3.77
C GLU A 52 6.19 0.59 4.58
N ILE A 53 6.72 -0.23 5.48
CA ILE A 53 5.92 -1.09 6.37
C ILE A 53 5.04 -0.21 7.28
N LYS A 54 5.60 0.87 7.84
CA LYS A 54 4.84 1.82 8.66
C LYS A 54 3.72 2.48 7.85
N GLY A 55 4.00 2.92 6.62
CA GLY A 55 2.99 3.48 5.70
C GLY A 55 1.87 2.49 5.40
N LYS A 56 2.20 1.24 5.07
CA LYS A 56 1.21 0.17 4.83
C LYS A 56 0.34 -0.11 6.05
N LYS A 57 0.92 -0.10 7.26
CA LYS A 57 0.16 -0.27 8.51
C LYS A 57 -0.85 0.87 8.73
N ILE A 58 -0.44 2.11 8.47
CA ILE A 58 -1.34 3.27 8.59
C ILE A 58 -2.47 3.19 7.54
N GLU A 59 -2.16 2.80 6.30
CA GLU A 59 -3.17 2.61 5.25
C GLU A 59 -4.19 1.51 5.60
N ALA A 60 -3.72 0.42 6.22
CA ALA A 60 -4.58 -0.66 6.70
C ALA A 60 -5.47 -0.19 7.86
N GLN A 61 -4.94 0.59 8.80
CA GLN A 61 -5.72 1.16 9.90
C GLN A 61 -6.84 2.07 9.39
N ALA A 62 -6.52 3.02 8.51
CA ALA A 62 -7.53 3.91 7.91
C ALA A 62 -8.64 3.12 7.19
N PHE A 63 -8.29 1.99 6.58
CA PHE A 63 -9.23 1.14 5.87
C PHE A 63 -10.13 0.36 6.84
N ILE A 64 -9.59 -0.17 7.94
CA ILE A 64 -10.38 -0.82 8.99
C ILE A 64 -11.39 0.17 9.59
N GLU A 65 -10.98 1.43 9.84
CA GLU A 65 -11.90 2.47 10.33
C GLU A 65 -13.04 2.76 9.35
N LEU A 66 -12.78 2.70 8.04
CA LEU A 66 -13.81 2.83 7.02
C LEU A 66 -14.79 1.65 7.05
N ILE A 67 -14.28 0.41 7.16
CA ILE A 67 -15.11 -0.79 7.22
C ILE A 67 -15.97 -0.79 8.48
N ASN A 68 -15.38 -0.50 9.65
CA ASN A 68 -16.12 -0.37 10.92
C ASN A 68 -17.24 0.67 10.82
N PHE A 69 -17.00 1.77 10.10
CA PHE A 69 -18.05 2.76 9.87
C PHE A 69 -19.21 2.21 9.04
N ILE A 70 -18.90 1.46 7.97
CA ILE A 70 -19.92 0.83 7.13
C ILE A 70 -20.72 -0.17 7.97
N GLU A 71 -20.06 -1.04 8.73
CA GLU A 71 -20.70 -2.03 9.60
C GLU A 71 -21.61 -1.37 10.64
N ASN A 72 -21.12 -0.35 11.35
CA ASN A 72 -21.93 0.41 12.32
C ASN A 72 -23.13 1.11 11.66
N SER A 73 -22.99 1.53 10.41
CA SER A 73 -24.08 2.18 9.68
C SER A 73 -25.13 1.17 9.21
N VAL A 74 -24.69 -0.03 8.82
CA VAL A 74 -25.57 -1.17 8.50
C VAL A 74 -26.36 -1.61 9.73
N GLU A 75 -25.74 -1.62 10.92
CA GLU A 75 -26.45 -1.86 12.20
C GLU A 75 -27.49 -0.77 12.52
N GLN A 76 -27.32 0.44 11.98
CA GLN A 76 -28.25 1.58 12.13
C GLN A 76 -29.28 1.67 10.99
N ASP A 77 -29.50 0.58 10.27
CA ASP A 77 -30.41 0.47 9.12
C ASP A 77 -30.05 1.38 7.92
N VAL A 78 -28.77 1.76 7.76
CA VAL A 78 -28.26 2.49 6.60
C VAL A 78 -27.48 1.53 5.70
N PHE A 79 -28.05 1.21 4.53
CA PHE A 79 -27.52 0.17 3.64
C PHE A 79 -27.06 0.69 2.26
N CYS A 80 -27.17 2.00 2.03
CA CYS A 80 -26.84 2.61 0.74
C CYS A 80 -25.77 3.68 0.93
N PHE A 81 -24.61 3.49 0.29
CA PHE A 81 -23.49 4.41 0.42
C PHE A 81 -23.03 4.91 -0.94
N LYS A 82 -22.87 6.22 -1.08
CA LYS A 82 -22.25 6.78 -2.30
C LYS A 82 -20.75 6.55 -2.23
N LEU A 83 -20.18 6.04 -3.32
CA LEU A 83 -18.74 5.77 -3.41
C LEU A 83 -17.89 7.04 -3.19
N PHE A 84 -18.42 8.21 -3.58
CA PHE A 84 -17.75 9.49 -3.33
C PHE A 84 -17.65 9.83 -1.84
N GLU A 85 -18.69 9.55 -1.05
CA GLU A 85 -18.72 9.81 0.38
C GLU A 85 -17.73 8.88 1.11
N LEU A 86 -17.71 7.59 0.75
CA LEU A 86 -16.71 6.64 1.29
C LEU A 86 -15.27 7.00 0.90
N HIS A 87 -15.07 7.50 -0.32
CA HIS A 87 -13.76 7.97 -0.78
C HIS A 87 -13.28 9.18 0.02
N HIS A 88 -14.16 10.14 0.27
CA HIS A 88 -13.85 11.31 1.10
C HIS A 88 -13.51 10.87 2.52
N LYS A 89 -14.32 9.98 3.11
CA LYS A 89 -14.09 9.50 4.46
C LYS A 89 -12.77 8.75 4.62
N TYR A 90 -12.42 7.91 3.65
CA TYR A 90 -11.13 7.22 3.66
C TYR A 90 -9.96 8.21 3.52
N ALA A 91 -10.10 9.23 2.67
CA ALA A 91 -9.10 10.29 2.56
C ALA A 91 -8.94 11.08 3.87
N ASP A 92 -10.05 11.40 4.54
CA ASP A 92 -10.04 12.09 5.83
C ASP A 92 -9.34 11.24 6.91
N ASN A 93 -9.65 9.94 6.98
CA ASN A 93 -8.98 9.02 7.91
C ASN A 93 -7.47 8.94 7.66
N LEU A 94 -7.03 8.91 6.40
CA LEU A 94 -5.61 8.93 6.05
C LEU A 94 -4.94 10.25 6.49
N VAL A 95 -5.61 11.39 6.28
CA VAL A 95 -5.13 12.70 6.72
C VAL A 95 -5.03 12.77 8.24
N ALA A 96 -6.02 12.26 8.97
CA ALA A 96 -6.02 12.19 10.43
C ALA A 96 -4.85 11.36 10.98
N LEU A 97 -4.44 10.32 10.26
CA LEU A 97 -3.27 9.49 10.60
C LEU A 97 -1.94 10.07 10.06
N GLY A 98 -1.96 11.28 9.50
CA GLY A 98 -0.77 11.99 9.04
C GLY A 98 -0.26 11.59 7.65
N VAL A 99 -1.08 10.90 6.84
CA VAL A 99 -0.73 10.45 5.50
C VAL A 99 -1.52 11.23 4.45
N GLN A 100 -0.85 12.10 3.70
CA GLN A 100 -1.44 12.75 2.53
C GLN A 100 -1.14 11.93 1.28
N LYS A 101 -2.11 11.10 0.87
CA LYS A 101 -2.00 10.26 -0.34
C LYS A 101 -3.22 10.44 -1.23
N LYS A 102 -2.99 10.48 -2.54
CA LYS A 102 -4.07 10.47 -3.53
C LYS A 102 -4.68 9.07 -3.60
N VAL A 103 -5.89 8.92 -3.08
CA VAL A 103 -6.64 7.66 -3.10
C VAL A 103 -7.25 7.44 -4.49
N ASN A 104 -7.01 6.27 -5.07
CA ASN A 104 -7.69 5.84 -6.30
C ASN A 104 -9.08 5.29 -5.98
N LYS A 105 -10.13 5.91 -6.54
CA LYS A 105 -11.53 5.54 -6.34
C LYS A 105 -11.87 4.12 -6.80
N VAL A 106 -11.29 3.68 -7.92
CA VAL A 106 -11.55 2.34 -8.49
C VAL A 106 -11.00 1.26 -7.57
N HIS A 107 -9.76 1.44 -7.11
CA HIS A 107 -9.12 0.47 -6.23
C HIS A 107 -9.77 0.41 -4.84
N LEU A 108 -10.24 1.55 -4.32
CA LEU A 108 -11.01 1.58 -3.07
C LEU A 108 -12.33 0.81 -3.22
N LYS A 109 -13.04 1.02 -4.33
CA LYS A 109 -14.29 0.29 -4.64
C LYS A 109 -14.06 -1.23 -4.63
N GLU A 110 -13.05 -1.70 -5.37
CA GLU A 110 -12.70 -3.13 -5.44
C GLU A 110 -12.37 -3.71 -4.07
N LYS A 111 -11.61 -2.98 -3.24
CA LYS A 111 -11.28 -3.40 -1.88
C LYS A 111 -12.49 -3.51 -0.97
N VAL A 112 -13.39 -2.52 -1.00
CA VAL A 112 -14.61 -2.53 -0.18
C VAL A 112 -15.51 -3.69 -0.61
N LEU A 113 -15.72 -3.89 -1.91
CA LEU A 113 -16.50 -5.03 -2.42
C LEU A 113 -15.86 -6.39 -2.08
N GLY A 114 -14.53 -6.46 -2.00
CA GLY A 114 -13.83 -7.66 -1.55
C GLY A 114 -14.12 -8.03 -0.09
N CYS A 115 -14.43 -7.04 0.76
CA CYS A 115 -14.86 -7.28 2.14
C CYS A 115 -16.32 -7.74 2.23
N PHE A 116 -17.15 -7.35 1.26
CA PHE A 116 -18.58 -7.64 1.26
C PHE A 116 -19.02 -8.31 -0.05
N PRO A 117 -18.79 -9.63 -0.19
CA PRO A 117 -19.00 -10.34 -1.45
C PRO A 117 -20.47 -10.48 -1.88
N GLN A 118 -21.42 -10.20 -0.99
CA GLN A 118 -22.87 -10.28 -1.27
C GLN A 118 -23.45 -8.95 -1.79
N ASP A 119 -22.66 -7.87 -1.79
CA ASP A 119 -23.17 -6.53 -2.06
C ASP A 119 -23.13 -6.17 -3.54
N GLN A 120 -24.06 -5.29 -3.92
CA GLN A 120 -24.22 -4.87 -5.30
C GLN A 120 -23.76 -3.43 -5.51
N VAL A 121 -23.10 -3.22 -6.64
CA VAL A 121 -22.80 -1.88 -7.14
C VAL A 121 -23.92 -1.46 -8.07
N GLN A 122 -24.61 -0.39 -7.73
CA GLN A 122 -25.54 0.25 -8.65
C GLN A 122 -24.94 1.57 -9.17
N SER A 123 -25.27 1.89 -10.41
CA SER A 123 -24.84 3.11 -11.10
C SER A 123 -26.10 3.86 -11.53
N ASP A 124 -26.31 5.04 -10.98
CA ASP A 124 -27.41 5.95 -11.35
C ASP A 124 -26.99 6.90 -12.50
N GLY A 125 -26.06 6.47 -13.36
CA GLY A 125 -25.50 7.25 -14.47
C GLY A 125 -24.54 8.38 -14.06
N LYS A 126 -24.78 9.04 -12.91
CA LYS A 126 -23.95 10.14 -12.37
C LYS A 126 -23.17 9.74 -11.12
N HIS A 127 -23.73 8.84 -10.32
CA HIS A 127 -23.15 8.41 -9.05
C HIS A 127 -23.13 6.88 -8.95
N VAL A 128 -22.04 6.36 -8.40
CA VAL A 128 -21.90 4.95 -8.05
C VAL A 128 -22.29 4.77 -6.60
N VAL A 129 -23.27 3.90 -6.35
CA VAL A 129 -23.81 3.58 -5.04
C VAL A 129 -23.50 2.13 -4.73
N LEU A 130 -23.06 1.87 -3.51
CA LEU A 130 -22.91 0.54 -2.94
C LEU A 130 -24.16 0.23 -2.13
N VAL A 131 -24.84 -0.86 -2.48
CA VAL A 131 -26.06 -1.32 -1.82
C VAL A 131 -25.77 -2.64 -1.15
N PHE A 132 -25.97 -2.67 0.16
CA PHE A 132 -25.69 -3.83 0.99
C PHE A 132 -26.88 -4.79 1.01
N ASP A 133 -26.65 -6.09 0.87
CA ASP A 133 -27.71 -7.12 0.72
C ASP A 133 -28.71 -7.12 1.89
N GLN A 134 -28.24 -6.78 3.08
CA GLN A 134 -29.09 -6.67 4.27
C GLN A 134 -30.18 -5.60 4.12
N GLY A 135 -29.88 -4.50 3.41
CA GLY A 135 -30.87 -3.49 3.03
C GLY A 135 -31.78 -3.90 1.88
N MET A 136 -31.29 -4.74 0.96
CA MET A 136 -32.12 -5.33 -0.10
C MET A 136 -33.19 -6.24 0.50
N LYS A 137 -32.84 -7.06 1.50
CA LYS A 137 -33.79 -7.92 2.21
C LYS A 137 -34.83 -7.12 3.01
N GLN A 138 -34.43 -6.03 3.66
CA GLN A 138 -35.38 -5.17 4.38
C GLN A 138 -36.31 -4.36 3.44
N SER A 139 -35.83 -3.95 2.26
CA SER A 139 -36.65 -3.23 1.28
C SER A 139 -37.67 -4.13 0.58
N ILE A 140 -37.34 -5.40 0.36
CA ILE A 140 -38.26 -6.42 -0.17
C ILE A 140 -39.31 -6.80 0.90
N ASN A 141 -38.91 -7.02 2.15
CA ASN A 141 -39.83 -7.41 3.25
C ASN A 141 -40.78 -6.30 3.72
N ARG A 142 -40.63 -5.05 3.26
CA ARG A 142 -41.54 -3.93 3.59
C ARG A 142 -42.70 -3.77 2.60
N GLN A 143 -42.78 -4.62 1.56
CA GLN A 143 -43.82 -4.55 0.53
C GLN A 143 -44.97 -5.56 0.73
N ASP A 144 -44.95 -6.36 1.80
CA ASP A 144 -46.05 -7.23 2.24
C ASP A 144 -46.70 -6.68 3.53
#